data_AF-A0A8T5N093-F1
#
_entry.id   AF-A0A8T5N093-F1
#
_cell.length_a   1.000
_cell.length_b   1.000
_cell.length_c   1.000
_cell.angle_alpha   90.00
_cell.angle_beta   90.00
_cell.angle_gamma   90.00
#
_symmetry.space_group_name_H-M   'P 1'
#
loop_
_entity.id
_entity.type
_entity.pdbx_description
1 polymer ?
#
loop_
_entity_poly.entity_id
_entity_poly.type
_entity_poly.pdbx_seq_one_letter_code
_entity_poly.pdbx_strand_id
1 'polypeptide(L)' 'MTKKITKKTKLSELLSANPDAAEILFDAGMSCCGCPCSQQESIEQGCLAHGMSAKQIDELIEKLNKE' A
#
# COMPACT_ATOMS: atom_id res chain seq x y z
N MET A 1 17.27 -1.26 9.15
CA MET A 1 17.42 -0.66 7.80
C MET A 1 16.04 -0.32 7.29
N THR A 2 15.63 0.93 7.38
CA THR A 2 14.27 1.37 7.02
C THR A 2 14.14 1.29 5.50
N LYS A 3 13.50 0.22 5.02
CA LYS A 3 13.31 -0.03 3.59
C LYS A 3 12.31 1.01 3.09
N LYS A 4 12.79 1.99 2.30
CA LYS A 4 11.95 3.05 1.74
C LYS A 4 10.78 2.43 0.98
N ILE A 5 9.55 2.73 1.38
CA ILE A 5 8.35 2.18 0.74
C ILE A 5 8.21 2.85 -0.62
N THR A 6 7.99 2.06 -1.67
CA THR A 6 7.81 2.55 -3.04
C THR A 6 6.58 1.89 -3.69
N LYS A 7 6.14 2.43 -4.82
CA LYS A 7 4.95 1.94 -5.55
C LYS A 7 5.06 0.47 -5.97
N LYS A 8 6.31 0.00 -6.10
CA LYS A 8 6.69 -1.38 -6.45
C LYS A 8 6.81 -2.29 -5.22
N THR A 9 6.73 -1.75 -4.02
CA THR A 9 6.70 -2.56 -2.79
C THR A 9 5.45 -3.42 -2.81
N LYS A 10 5.58 -4.70 -2.46
CA LYS A 10 4.45 -5.61 -2.35
C LYS A 10 3.63 -5.26 -1.10
N LEU A 11 2.30 -5.43 -1.18
CA LEU A 11 1.43 -5.24 -0.02
C LEU A 11 1.83 -6.15 1.14
N SER A 12 2.17 -7.42 0.85
CA SER A 12 2.68 -8.37 1.86
C SER A 12 3.93 -7.87 2.58
N GLU A 13 4.91 -7.36 1.84
CA GLU A 13 6.14 -6.80 2.42
C GLU A 13 5.86 -5.53 3.22
N LEU A 14 4.97 -4.66 2.72
CA LEU A 14 4.56 -3.45 3.43
C LEU A 14 3.93 -3.81 4.78
N LEU A 15 2.92 -4.67 4.79
CA LEU A 15 2.19 -5.08 6.01
C LEU A 15 3.09 -5.85 6.99
N SER A 16 4.07 -6.60 6.48
CA SER A 16 5.05 -7.30 7.33
C SER A 16 6.07 -6.33 7.95
N ALA A 17 6.40 -5.25 7.24
CA ALA A 17 7.35 -4.24 7.71
C ALA A 17 6.68 -3.19 8.61
N ASN A 18 5.42 -2.86 8.33
CA ASN A 18 4.62 -1.89 9.06
C ASN A 18 3.15 -2.36 9.11
N PRO A 19 2.71 -2.98 10.22
CA PRO A 19 1.32 -3.42 10.38
C PRO A 19 0.33 -2.26 10.41
N ASP A 20 0.72 -1.07 10.88
CA ASP A 20 -0.11 0.15 10.89
C ASP A 20 -0.41 0.67 9.48
N ALA A 21 0.40 0.27 8.47
CA ALA A 21 0.10 0.55 7.07
C ALA A 21 -1.25 -0.03 6.63
N ALA A 22 -1.75 -1.09 7.30
CA ALA A 22 -3.07 -1.64 7.05
C ALA A 22 -4.18 -0.60 7.27
N GLU A 23 -4.06 0.21 8.33
CA GLU A 23 -5.05 1.25 8.66
C GLU A 23 -5.00 2.39 7.64
N ILE A 24 -3.79 2.83 7.26
CA ILE A 24 -3.58 3.87 6.24
C ILE A 24 -4.17 3.43 4.89
N LEU A 25 -3.95 2.17 4.51
CA LEU A 25 -4.52 1.60 3.30
C LEU A 25 -6.06 1.51 3.38
N PHE A 26 -6.60 1.15 4.54
CA PHE A 26 -8.03 1.08 4.76
C PHE A 26 -8.69 2.47 4.62
N ASP A 27 -8.09 3.50 5.21
CA ASP A 27 -8.50 4.91 5.09
C ASP A 27 -8.44 5.39 3.63
N ALA A 28 -7.43 4.94 2.88
CA ALA A 28 -7.30 5.21 1.44
C ALA A 28 -8.32 4.46 0.55
N GLY A 29 -9.20 3.65 1.15
CA GLY A 29 -10.24 2.89 0.44
C GLY A 29 -9.80 1.50 -0.02
N MET A 30 -8.60 1.05 0.35
CA MET A 30 -8.11 -0.30 0.08
C MET A 30 -8.57 -1.28 1.17
N SER A 31 -9.88 -1.44 1.36
CA SER A 31 -10.43 -2.40 2.34
C SER A 31 -10.00 -3.86 2.08
N CYS A 32 -9.57 -4.18 0.85
CA CYS A 32 -9.16 -5.52 0.45
C CYS A 32 -7.67 -5.84 0.68
N CYS A 33 -6.90 -5.01 1.40
CA CYS A 33 -5.46 -5.26 1.62
C CYS A 33 -5.12 -6.58 2.30
N GLY A 34 -6.07 -7.15 3.06
CA GLY A 34 -5.93 -8.46 3.69
C GLY A 34 -6.26 -9.64 2.77
N CYS A 35 -6.70 -9.39 1.53
CA CYS A 35 -7.07 -10.45 0.60
C CYS A 35 -5.80 -11.12 0.04
N PRO A 36 -5.71 -12.46 0.01
CA PRO A 36 -4.49 -13.17 -0.39
C PRO A 36 -4.06 -12.89 -1.83
N CYS A 37 -4.97 -12.45 -2.71
CA CYS A 37 -4.61 -11.96 -4.05
C CYS A 37 -3.86 -10.62 -3.98
N SER A 38 -4.40 -9.63 -3.26
CA SER A 38 -3.83 -8.29 -3.17
C SER A 38 -2.47 -8.25 -2.46
N GLN A 39 -2.20 -9.22 -1.57
CA GLN A 39 -0.91 -9.33 -0.90
C GLN A 39 0.25 -9.71 -1.84
N GLN A 40 -0.05 -10.33 -2.98
CA GLN A 40 0.96 -10.68 -4.00
C GLN A 40 1.21 -9.54 -4.98
N GLU A 41 0.29 -8.57 -5.05
CA GLU A 41 0.39 -7.40 -5.91
C GLU A 41 1.28 -6.30 -5.28
N SER A 42 1.80 -5.43 -6.15
CA SER A 42 2.45 -4.19 -5.72
C SER A 42 1.40 -3.17 -5.28
N ILE A 43 1.77 -2.23 -4.40
CA ILE A 43 0.87 -1.13 -3.98
C ILE A 43 0.25 -0.44 -5.20
N GLU A 44 1.07 -0.10 -6.20
CA GLU A 44 0.58 0.54 -7.42
C GLU A 44 -0.45 -0.32 -8.18
N GLN A 45 -0.17 -1.62 -8.36
CA GLN A 45 -1.07 -2.53 -9.08
C GLN A 45 -2.40 -2.69 -8.35
N GLY A 46 -2.37 -2.93 -7.03
CA GLY A 46 -3.58 -3.05 -6.22
C GLY A 46 -4.40 -1.75 -6.24
N CYS A 47 -3.77 -0.60 -6.03
CA CYS A 47 -4.45 0.68 -6.08
C CYS A 47 -5.04 0.99 -7.48
N LEU A 48 -4.30 0.72 -8.55
CA LEU A 48 -4.78 0.92 -9.93
C LEU A 48 -5.94 -0.02 -10.27
N ALA A 49 -5.90 -1.29 -9.84
CA ALA A 49 -6.98 -2.26 -10.04
C ALA A 49 -8.29 -1.83 -9.35
N HIS A 50 -8.18 -1.05 -8.28
CA HIS A 50 -9.30 -0.46 -7.56
C HIS A 50 -9.68 0.96 -8.04
N GLY A 51 -9.09 1.43 -9.15
CA GLY A 51 -9.44 2.72 -9.76
C GLY A 51 -8.84 3.94 -9.06
N MET A 52 -7.85 3.76 -8.18
CA MET A 52 -7.13 4.88 -7.60
C MET A 52 -6.25 5.56 -8.66
N SER A 53 -6.21 6.89 -8.61
CA SER A 53 -5.35 7.67 -9.48
C SER A 53 -3.89 7.64 -9.02
N ALA A 54 -2.95 7.82 -9.95
CA ALA A 54 -1.51 7.89 -9.64
C ALA A 54 -1.17 8.90 -8.54
N LYS A 55 -1.94 10.00 -8.42
CA LYS A 55 -1.81 10.98 -7.32
C LYS A 55 -2.13 10.38 -5.95
N GLN A 56 -3.25 9.66 -5.83
CA GLN A 56 -3.65 9.03 -4.57
C GLN A 56 -2.62 7.98 -4.12
N ILE A 57 -2.03 7.27 -5.09
CA ILE A 57 -0.95 6.31 -4.84
C ILE A 57 0.29 7.03 -4.32
N ASP A 58 0.67 8.16 -4.92
CA ASP A 58 1.81 8.96 -4.47
C ASP A 58 1.61 9.50 -3.04
N GLU A 59 0.42 10.04 -2.76
CA GLU A 59 0.05 10.53 -1.42
C GLU A 59 0.07 9.41 -0.37
N LEU A 60 -0.42 8.22 -0.73
CA LEU A 60 -0.37 7.03 0.12
C LEU A 60 1.09 6.64 0.42
N ILE A 61 1.96 6.61 -0.60
CA ILE A 61 3.39 6.30 -0.44
C ILE A 61 4.06 7.33 0.48
N GLU A 62 3.76 8.62 0.31
CA GLU A 62 4.30 9.66 1.18
C GLU A 62 3.85 9.49 2.63
N LYS A 63 2.57 9.18 2.87
CA LYS A 63 2.05 8.86 4.21
C LYS A 63 2.78 7.65 4.81
N LEU A 64 2.94 6.57 4.03
CA LEU A 64 3.61 5.34 4.47
C LEU A 64 5.11 5.51 4.78
N ASN A 65 5.77 6.53 4.21
CA ASN A 65 7.17 6.85 4.50
C ASN A 65 7.34 7.94 5.58
N LYS A 66 6.26 8.60 6.00
CA LYS A 66 6.28 9.65 7.04
C LYS A 66 6.09 9.12 8.45
N GLU A 67 5.61 7.88 8.58
CA GLU A 67 5.55 7.11 9.83
C GLU A 67 6.87 6.40 10.13
#